data_AF-Q4A846-F1
#
_entry.id   AF-Q4A846-F1
#
_cell.length_a   1.000
_cell.length_b   1.000
_cell.length_c   1.000
_cell.angle_alpha   90.00
_cell.angle_beta   90.00
_cell.angle_gamma   90.00
#
_symmetry.space_group_name_H-M   'P 1'
#
loop_
_entity.id
_entity.type
_entity.pdbx_description
1 polymer ?
#
loop_
_entity_poly.entity_id
_entity_poly.type
_entity_poly.pdbx_seq_one_letter_code
_entity_poly.pdbx_strand_id
1 'polypeptide(L)'
;MQMIIYEVINIKMKALVYRADHSIALENVVKPVIQKPTDAIVRVTKTTICGTDLGIFKEKNPEVPSGRILSHEGIGSVYNFVF
;
A
#
# COMPACT_ATOMS: atom_id res chain seq x y z
N MET A 1 -28.05 11.02 -24.99
CA MET A 1 -27.06 9.97 -25.31
C MET A 1 -25.72 10.37 -24.70
N GLN A 2 -25.38 9.82 -23.53
CA GLN A 2 -24.01 9.67 -23.07
C GLN A 2 -24.00 8.38 -22.26
N MET A 3 -23.57 7.32 -22.92
CA MET A 3 -23.42 5.98 -22.37
C MET A 3 -22.23 6.04 -21.41
N ILE A 4 -22.51 6.05 -20.12
CA ILE A 4 -21.48 6.04 -19.11
C ILE A 4 -21.02 4.58 -18.94
N ILE A 5 -20.07 4.19 -19.77
CA ILE A 5 -19.19 3.04 -19.58
C ILE A 5 -18.25 3.32 -18.39
N TYR A 6 -18.81 3.50 -17.19
CA TYR A 6 -18.07 3.23 -15.95
C TYR A 6 -18.14 1.72 -15.73
N GLU A 7 -17.46 0.97 -16.60
CA GLU A 7 -16.87 -0.25 -16.09
C GLU A 7 -15.82 0.25 -15.11
N VAL A 8 -16.18 0.25 -13.82
CA VAL A 8 -15.30 0.60 -12.71
C VAL A 8 -14.18 -0.43 -12.75
N ILE A 9 -13.14 -0.14 -13.54
CA ILE A 9 -11.84 -0.77 -13.35
C ILE A 9 -11.50 -0.43 -11.91
N ASN A 10 -11.58 -1.40 -11.00
CA ASN A 10 -11.34 -1.14 -9.59
C ASN A 10 -9.86 -0.78 -9.42
N ILE A 11 -9.56 0.52 -9.46
CA ILE A 11 -8.21 1.08 -9.37
C ILE A 11 -7.74 1.24 -7.93
N LYS A 12 -8.56 0.88 -6.92
CA LYS A 12 -8.20 1.04 -5.51
C LYS A 12 -7.92 -0.29 -4.82
N MET A 13 -7.11 -0.24 -3.77
CA MET A 13 -6.82 -1.34 -2.85
C MET A 13 -6.86 -0.84 -1.40
N LYS A 14 -7.04 -1.76 -0.46
CA LYS A 14 -6.93 -1.46 0.96
C LYS A 14 -5.46 -1.44 1.38
N ALA A 15 -5.08 -0.46 2.21
CA ALA A 15 -3.75 -0.35 2.79
C ALA A 15 -3.83 0.19 4.22
N LEU A 16 -2.92 -0.25 5.10
CA LEU A 16 -2.75 0.33 6.43
C LEU A 16 -1.89 1.58 6.30
N VAL A 17 -2.48 2.75 6.55
CA VAL A 17 -1.85 4.06 6.33
C VAL A 17 -1.57 4.72 7.68
N TYR A 18 -0.32 5.13 7.88
CA TYR A 18 0.10 5.96 9.00
C TYR A 18 -0.25 7.43 8.77
N ARG A 19 -0.81 8.09 9.79
CA ARG A 19 -1.31 9.47 9.72
C ARG A 19 -0.63 10.45 10.66
N ALA A 20 0.51 10.08 11.26
CA ALA A 20 1.12 10.79 12.39
C ALA A 20 0.21 10.84 13.62
N ASP A 21 0.70 11.38 14.72
CA ASP A 21 0.00 11.51 16.00
C ASP A 21 -0.66 10.20 16.44
N HIS A 22 0.13 9.12 16.42
CA HIS A 22 -0.31 7.78 16.82
C HIS A 22 -1.57 7.30 16.09
N SER A 23 -1.76 7.73 14.84
CA SER A 23 -2.92 7.38 14.02
C SER A 23 -2.54 6.45 12.88
N ILE A 24 -3.26 5.33 12.77
CA ILE A 24 -3.20 4.38 11.65
C ILE A 24 -4.62 3.99 11.25
N ALA A 25 -4.88 3.89 9.95
CA ALA A 25 -6.20 3.53 9.43
C ALA A 25 -6.12 2.63 8.20
N LEU A 26 -7.13 1.78 8.02
CA LEU A 26 -7.29 0.99 6.82
C LEU A 26 -8.01 1.81 5.75
N GLU A 27 -7.26 2.29 4.76
CA GLU A 27 -7.77 3.23 3.74
C GLU A 27 -7.84 2.62 2.34
N ASN A 28 -8.67 3.20 1.47
CA ASN A 28 -8.68 2.87 0.05
C ASN A 28 -7.68 3.75 -0.72
N VAL A 29 -6.54 3.19 -1.10
CA VAL A 29 -5.48 3.85 -1.87
C VAL A 29 -5.49 3.39 -3.32
N VAL A 30 -4.86 4.13 -4.24
CA VAL A 30 -4.72 3.70 -5.64
C VAL A 30 -3.80 2.48 -5.70
N LYS A 31 -4.16 1.48 -6.52
CA LYS A 31 -3.31 0.31 -6.79
C LYS A 31 -1.98 0.77 -7.39
N PRO A 32 -0.85 0.14 -7.02
CA PRO A 32 0.43 0.50 -7.58
C PRO A 32 0.45 0.21 -9.08
N VAL A 33 1.25 1.00 -9.80
CA VAL A 33 1.61 0.77 -11.20
C VAL A 33 3.11 0.50 -11.27
N ILE A 34 3.53 -0.27 -12.26
CA ILE A 34 4.95 -0.53 -12.52
C ILE A 34 5.60 0.79 -12.95
N GLN A 35 6.71 1.17 -12.31
CA GLN A 35 7.43 2.41 -12.61
C GLN A 35 8.73 2.15 -13.37
N LYS A 36 9.41 1.03 -13.08
CA LYS A 36 10.64 0.60 -13.73
C LYS A 36 10.48 -0.81 -14.31
N PRO A 37 11.23 -1.17 -15.36
CA PRO A 37 11.22 -2.53 -15.91
C PRO A 37 11.54 -3.61 -14.87
N THR A 38 12.28 -3.27 -13.81
CA THR A 38 12.64 -4.21 -12.74
C THR A 38 11.59 -4.37 -11.65
N ASP A 39 10.46 -3.67 -11.72
CA ASP A 39 9.43 -3.71 -10.68
C ASP A 39 8.44 -4.86 -10.92
N ALA A 40 7.92 -5.41 -9.82
CA ALA A 40 6.79 -6.32 -9.82
C ALA A 40 5.69 -5.83 -8.88
N ILE A 41 4.44 -5.99 -9.30
CA ILE A 41 3.26 -5.82 -8.46
C ILE A 41 2.94 -7.17 -7.82
N VAL A 42 2.94 -7.21 -6.49
CA VAL A 42 2.61 -8.41 -5.71
C VAL A 42 1.22 -8.27 -5.11
N ARG A 43 0.36 -9.26 -5.32
CA ARG A 43 -0.87 -9.40 -4.55
C ARG A 43 -0.53 -10.04 -3.20
N VAL A 44 -0.37 -9.19 -2.19
CA VAL A 44 -0.07 -9.62 -0.82
C VAL A 44 -1.22 -10.47 -0.27
N THR A 45 -0.90 -11.66 0.24
CA THR A 45 -1.86 -12.59 0.86
C THR A 45 -1.77 -12.55 2.38
N LYS A 46 -0.56 -12.41 2.93
CA LYS A 46 -0.29 -12.25 4.35
C LYS A 46 0.88 -11.32 4.57
N THR A 47 0.85 -10.65 5.71
CA THR A 47 1.92 -9.78 6.17
C THR A 47 2.00 -9.85 7.69
N THR A 48 3.16 -9.55 8.25
CA THR A 48 3.40 -9.53 9.70
C THR A 48 3.49 -8.09 10.20
N ILE A 49 3.49 -7.94 11.52
CA ILE A 49 3.79 -6.68 12.19
C ILE A 49 5.16 -6.84 12.84
N CYS A 50 6.04 -5.87 12.61
CA CYS A 50 7.39 -5.85 13.16
C CYS A 50 7.55 -4.69 14.16
N GLY A 51 8.58 -4.76 14.99
CA GLY A 51 8.94 -3.68 15.92
C GLY A 51 9.15 -2.33 15.22
N THR A 52 9.62 -2.32 13.98
CA THR A 52 9.78 -1.11 13.17
C THR A 52 8.42 -0.45 12.85
N ASP A 53 7.38 -1.22 12.54
CA ASP A 53 6.04 -0.66 12.29
C ASP A 53 5.49 0.02 13.56
N LEU A 54 5.74 -0.60 14.72
CA LEU A 54 5.41 -0.01 16.02
C LEU A 54 6.27 1.21 16.37
N GLY A 55 7.53 1.23 15.91
CA GLY A 55 8.43 2.37 16.02
C GLY A 55 7.88 3.57 15.27
N ILE A 56 7.44 3.36 14.02
CA ILE A 56 6.78 4.39 13.20
C ILE A 56 5.50 4.88 13.87
N PHE A 57 4.64 3.96 14.33
CA PHE A 57 3.39 4.32 15.02
C PHE A 57 3.62 5.18 16.28
N LYS A 58 4.70 4.91 17.02
CA LYS A 58 5.11 5.65 18.23
C LYS A 58 6.05 6.82 17.93
N GLU A 59 6.13 7.24 16.67
CA GLU A 59 6.91 8.40 16.22
C GLU A 59 8.41 8.33 16.53
N LYS A 60 8.96 7.12 16.65
CA LYS A 60 10.41 6.89 16.86
C LYS A 60 11.22 7.03 15.57
N ASN A 61 10.54 7.14 14.43
CA ASN A 61 11.09 7.26 13.09
C ASN A 61 10.62 8.58 12.46
N PRO A 62 11.17 9.74 12.87
CA PRO A 62 10.72 11.07 12.44
C PRO A 62 10.88 11.31 10.93
N GLU A 63 11.72 10.53 10.26
CA GLU A 63 11.91 10.54 8.80
C GLU A 63 10.71 9.98 8.02
N VAL A 64 9.78 9.30 8.69
CA VAL A 64 8.61 8.66 8.04
C VAL A 64 7.43 9.63 8.01
N PRO A 65 7.02 10.10 6.83
CA PRO A 65 5.94 11.08 6.71
C PRO A 65 4.55 10.45 6.92
N SER A 66 3.59 11.29 7.31
CA SER A 66 2.16 10.98 7.24
C SER A 66 1.77 10.59 5.81
N GLY A 67 0.87 9.61 5.68
CA GLY A 67 0.48 8.98 4.41
C GLY A 67 1.29 7.73 4.05
N ARG A 68 2.29 7.35 4.86
CA ARG A 68 3.07 6.11 4.63
C ARG A 68 2.17 4.87 4.73
N ILE A 69 2.21 4.01 3.72
CA ILE A 69 1.68 2.64 3.81
C ILE A 69 2.67 1.79 4.62
N LEU A 70 2.17 1.12 5.66
CA LEU A 70 2.96 0.32 6.59
C LEU A 70 3.09 -1.15 6.17
N SER A 71 3.94 -1.87 6.91
CA SER A 71 4.44 -3.22 6.66
C SER A 71 5.57 -3.31 5.63
N HIS A 72 6.58 -4.08 6.01
CA HIS A 72 7.75 -4.43 5.18
C HIS A 72 8.00 -5.94 5.14
N GLU A 73 7.11 -6.76 5.71
CA GLU A 73 7.26 -8.21 5.83
C GLU A 73 6.00 -8.89 5.29
N GLY A 74 6.02 -9.29 4.01
CA GLY A 74 4.85 -9.82 3.33
C GLY A 74 5.16 -10.97 2.39
N ILE A 75 4.17 -11.84 2.20
CA ILE A 75 4.16 -12.87 1.17
C ILE A 75 2.96 -12.67 0.26
N GLY A 76 3.08 -13.14 -0.98
CA GLY A 76 2.02 -13.03 -1.96
C GLY A 76 2.39 -13.68 -3.28
N SER A 77 1.53 -13.49 -4.26
CA SER A 77 1.75 -13.94 -5.63
C SER A 77 2.08 -12.75 -6.52
N VAL A 78 3.01 -12.93 -7.46
CA VAL A 78 3.27 -11.92 -8.51
C VAL A 78 2.00 -11.75 -9.34
N TYR A 79 1.50 -10.52 -9.41
CA TYR A 79 0.30 -10.17 -10.16
C TYR A 79 0.62 -9.55 -11.52
N ASN A 80 1.67 -8.73 -11.58
CA ASN A 80 2.15 -8.11 -12.81
C ASN A 80 3.65 -7.81 -12.67
N PHE A 81 4.40 -7.84 -13.76
CA PHE A 81 5.83 -7.53 -13.84
C PHE A 81 6.19 -7.20 -15.29
N VAL A 82 7.26 -6.44 -15.48
CA VAL A 82 7.84 -6.15 -16.80
C VAL A 82 9.25 -6.74 -16.84
N PHE A 83 9.78 -6.97 -18.03
CA PHE A 83 11.19 -7.33 -18.26
C PHE A 83 11.87 -6.26 -19.10
#